data_AF-A0A850DMF5-F1
#
_entry.id   AF-A0A850DMF5-F1
#
_cell.length_a   1.000
_cell.length_b   1.000
_cell.length_c   1.000
_cell.angle_alpha   90.00
_cell.angle_beta   90.00
_cell.angle_gamma   90.00
#
_symmetry.space_group_name_H-M   'P 1'
#
loop_
_entity.id
_entity.type
_entity.pdbx_description
1 polymer ?
#
loop_
_entity_poly.entity_id
_entity_poly.type
_entity_poly.pdbx_seq_one_letter_code
_entity_poly.pdbx_strand_id
1 'polypeptide(L)'
;MTEPFSPDSPRPRESPPRLARDGETIVRRVGGRTDDGVYFDGVEEIHPGDPRYAALLPAARANPVEEPEPPENEPDPDTTATLLRHLGLESWPEPPE
;
A
#
# COMPACT_ATOMS: atom_id res chain seq x y z
N MET A 1 -11.05 29.76 1.42
CA MET A 1 -9.80 29.97 2.15
C MET A 1 -9.18 28.59 2.34
N THR A 2 -8.22 28.22 1.49
CA THR A 2 -7.49 26.96 1.58
C THR A 2 -6.16 27.28 2.22
N GLU A 3 -5.92 26.77 3.43
CA GLU A 3 -4.65 27.00 4.12
C GLU A 3 -3.48 26.42 3.30
N PRO A 4 -2.37 27.16 3.12
CA PRO A 4 -1.22 26.66 2.41
C PRO A 4 -0.54 25.57 3.24
N PHE A 5 -0.35 24.40 2.62
CA PHE A 5 0.52 23.34 3.14
C PHE A 5 1.90 23.94 3.45
N SER A 6 2.28 23.97 4.73
CA SER A 6 3.66 24.25 5.13
C SER A 6 4.52 23.02 4.80
N PRO A 7 5.58 23.16 3.97
CA PRO A 7 6.41 22.04 3.54
C PRO A 7 7.38 21.51 4.62
N ASP A 8 7.34 22.06 5.85
CA ASP A 8 8.38 21.91 6.87
C ASP A 8 7.88 21.21 8.15
N SER A 9 7.09 20.15 8.00
CA SER A 9 6.72 19.30 9.14
C SER A 9 6.79 17.82 8.76
N PRO A 10 7.57 17.00 9.48
CA PRO A 10 7.59 15.55 9.33
C PRO A 10 6.31 14.98 9.95
N ARG A 11 5.16 15.18 9.29
CA ARG A 11 3.93 14.49 9.71
C ARG A 11 3.88 13.14 9.02
N PRO A 12 3.61 12.06 9.77
CA PRO A 12 3.24 10.79 9.18
C PRO A 12 2.10 11.02 8.18
N ARG A 13 2.31 10.63 6.94
CA ARG A 13 1.26 10.57 5.92
C ARG A 13 0.48 9.30 6.16
N GLU A 14 -0.60 9.43 6.92
CA GLU A 14 -1.56 8.35 7.10
C GLU A 14 -2.61 8.44 6.00
N SER A 15 -2.84 7.33 5.30
CA SER A 15 -3.98 7.23 4.38
C SER A 15 -5.27 6.95 5.16
N PRO A 16 -6.45 7.24 4.57
CA PRO A 16 -7.71 6.79 5.15
C PRO A 16 -7.69 5.27 5.38
N PRO A 17 -8.24 4.78 6.51
CA PRO A 17 -8.35 3.35 6.77
C PRO A 17 -9.21 2.70 5.69
N ARG A 18 -8.88 1.46 5.34
CA ARG A 18 -9.58 0.67 4.34
C ARG A 18 -9.94 -0.69 4.89
N LEU A 19 -11.08 -1.25 4.46
CA LEU A 19 -11.42 -2.63 4.82
C LEU A 19 -10.73 -3.60 3.86
N ALA A 20 -9.96 -4.54 4.39
CA ALA A 20 -9.32 -5.59 3.63
C ALA A 20 -10.35 -6.56 3.01
N ARG A 21 -9.86 -7.43 2.13
CA ARG A 21 -10.69 -8.42 1.40
C ARG A 21 -11.34 -9.46 2.31
N ASP A 22 -10.74 -9.76 3.45
CA ASP A 22 -11.31 -10.66 4.45
C ASP A 22 -12.56 -10.07 5.13
N GLY A 23 -12.84 -8.78 4.93
CA GLY A 23 -13.99 -8.09 5.52
C GLY A 23 -13.82 -7.77 7.02
N GLU A 24 -12.66 -8.07 7.60
CA GLU A 24 -12.40 -7.96 9.04
C GLU A 24 -11.10 -7.21 9.36
N THR A 25 -10.10 -7.20 8.48
CA THR A 25 -8.86 -6.49 8.74
C THR A 25 -8.97 -5.06 8.23
N ILE A 26 -8.56 -4.09 9.04
CA ILE A 26 -8.45 -2.69 8.62
C ILE A 26 -7.01 -2.42 8.21
N VAL A 27 -6.84 -1.89 7.00
CA VAL A 27 -5.55 -1.61 6.39
C VAL A 27 -5.35 -0.10 6.30
N ARG A 28 -4.19 0.37 6.74
CA ARG A 28 -3.84 1.79 6.69
C ARG A 28 -2.41 1.96 6.19
N ARG A 29 -2.22 2.73 5.12
CA ARG A 29 -0.87 3.12 4.71
C ARG A 29 -0.33 4.17 5.67
N VAL A 30 0.88 3.94 6.16
CA VAL A 30 1.64 4.83 7.02
C VAL A 30 2.98 5.09 6.34
N GLY A 31 3.31 6.34 6.11
CA GLY A 31 4.58 6.71 5.52
C GLY A 31 5.06 8.05 6.04
N GLY A 32 6.32 8.36 5.82
CA GLY A 32 6.89 9.62 6.28
C GLY A 32 8.39 9.65 6.18
N ARG A 33 8.96 10.58 6.94
CA ARG A 33 10.40 10.77 7.06
C ARG A 33 10.74 10.82 8.54
N THR A 34 11.72 10.04 8.97
CA THR A 34 12.26 10.10 10.34
C THR A 34 13.08 11.38 10.55
N ASP A 35 13.38 11.71 11.80
CA ASP A 35 14.21 12.88 12.14
C ASP A 35 15.63 12.77 11.56
N ASP A 36 16.17 11.55 11.43
CA ASP A 36 17.44 11.26 10.75
C ASP A 36 17.35 11.36 9.22
N GLY A 37 16.18 11.70 8.70
CA GLY A 37 15.95 11.93 7.28
C GLY A 37 15.64 10.68 6.46
N VAL A 38 15.42 9.52 7.09
CA VAL A 38 15.10 8.25 6.42
C VAL A 38 13.63 8.23 6.02
N TYR A 39 13.36 7.92 4.76
CA TYR A 39 11.98 7.74 4.28
C TYR A 39 11.49 6.33 4.61
N PHE A 40 10.22 6.24 5.02
CA PHE A 40 9.53 4.97 5.18
C PHE A 40 8.15 5.02 4.54
N ASP A 41 7.73 3.90 3.99
CA ASP A 41 6.36 3.63 3.53
C ASP A 41 6.02 2.22 4.00
N GLY A 42 4.83 2.06 4.57
CA GLY A 42 4.42 0.83 5.23
C GLY A 42 2.91 0.70 5.27
N VAL A 43 2.48 -0.50 5.60
CA VAL A 43 1.08 -0.84 5.78
C VAL A 43 0.90 -1.30 7.22
N GLU A 44 0.01 -0.63 7.95
CA GLU A 44 -0.45 -1.05 9.26
C GLU A 44 -1.73 -1.86 9.09
N GLU A 45 -1.73 -3.08 9.63
CA GLU A 45 -2.89 -3.95 9.71
C GLU A 45 -3.46 -3.92 11.12
N ILE A 46 -4.77 -3.73 11.23
CA ILE A 46 -5.49 -3.60 12.49
C ILE A 46 -6.58 -4.66 12.50
N HIS A 47 -6.44 -5.63 13.39
CA HIS A 47 -7.33 -6.78 13.51
C HIS A 47 -8.40 -6.57 14.59
N PRO A 48 -9.50 -7.35 14.55
CA PRO A 48 -10.46 -7.42 15.64
C PRO A 48 -9.75 -7.73 16.98
N GLY A 49 -10.01 -6.91 17.99
CA GLY A 49 -9.33 -6.98 19.29
C GLY A 49 -8.31 -5.86 19.54
N ASP A 50 -7.85 -5.14 18.51
CA ASP A 50 -7.12 -3.88 18.69
C ASP A 50 -8.08 -2.82 19.27
N PRO A 51 -7.69 -2.07 20.33
CA PRO A 51 -8.52 -1.01 20.91
C PRO A 51 -9.02 0.04 19.91
N ARG A 52 -8.28 0.27 18.83
CA ARG A 52 -8.60 1.24 17.76
C ARG A 52 -9.57 0.67 16.72
N TYR A 53 -9.72 -0.65 16.66
CA TYR A 53 -10.48 -1.34 15.61
C TYR A 53 -11.92 -0.82 15.50
N ALA A 54 -12.65 -0.80 16.61
CA ALA A 54 -14.05 -0.39 16.64
C ALA A 54 -14.25 1.08 16.20
N ALA A 55 -13.28 1.95 16.48
CA ALA A 55 -13.33 3.35 16.08
C ALA A 55 -13.06 3.54 14.58
N LEU A 56 -12.19 2.71 14.00
CA LEU A 56 -11.77 2.81 12.61
C LEU A 56 -12.68 2.05 11.64
N LEU A 57 -13.39 1.02 12.11
CA LEU A 57 -14.22 0.15 11.28
C LEU A 57 -15.28 0.89 10.43
N PRO A 58 -16.00 1.91 10.95
CA PRO A 58 -16.97 2.64 10.13
C PRO A 58 -16.33 3.34 8.93
N ALA A 59 -15.17 3.96 9.13
CA ALA A 59 -14.44 4.63 8.05
C ALA A 59 -13.84 3.61 7.07
N ALA A 60 -13.33 2.50 7.56
CA ALA A 60 -12.81 1.41 6.74
C ALA A 60 -13.89 0.79 5.83
N ARG A 61 -15.10 0.58 6.36
CA ARG A 61 -16.25 0.07 5.59
C ARG A 61 -16.71 1.01 4.48
N ALA A 62 -16.51 2.30 4.65
CA ALA A 62 -16.80 3.30 3.61
C ALA A 62 -15.73 3.33 2.50
N ASN A 63 -14.60 2.63 2.67
CA ASN A 63 -13.46 2.64 1.76
C ASN A 63 -12.84 1.24 1.64
N PRO A 64 -13.54 0.25 1.04
CA PRO A 64 -12.99 -1.08 0.86
C PRO A 64 -11.72 -1.05 -0.03
N VAL A 65 -10.79 -1.97 0.21
CA VAL A 65 -9.65 -2.17 -0.68
C VAL A 65 -10.18 -2.69 -2.01
N GLU A 66 -10.08 -1.88 -3.06
CA GLU A 66 -10.33 -2.34 -4.42
C GLU A 66 -9.23 -3.31 -4.84
N GLU A 67 -9.65 -4.40 -5.46
CA GLU A 67 -8.79 -5.31 -6.20
C GLU A 67 -8.05 -4.47 -7.25
N PRO A 68 -6.70 -4.45 -7.29
CA PRO A 68 -6.02 -3.79 -8.39
C PRO A 68 -6.50 -4.50 -9.65
N GLU A 69 -7.17 -3.75 -10.54
CA GLU A 69 -7.52 -4.30 -11.84
C GLU A 69 -6.20 -4.76 -12.49
N PRO A 70 -6.17 -5.99 -13.04
CA PRO A 70 -4.99 -6.45 -13.74
C PRO A 70 -4.65 -5.39 -14.79
N PRO A 71 -3.36 -5.05 -14.95
CA PRO A 71 -2.98 -4.02 -15.90
C PRO A 71 -3.57 -4.37 -17.26
N GLU A 72 -4.27 -3.42 -17.88
CA GLU A 72 -4.92 -3.64 -19.18
C GLU A 72 -3.91 -4.01 -20.27
N ASN A 73 -2.64 -3.64 -20.07
CA ASN A 73 -1.56 -3.95 -20.99
C ASN A 73 -0.65 -5.01 -20.37
N GLU A 74 -0.50 -6.11 -21.11
CA GLU A 74 0.59 -7.05 -20.86
C GLU A 74 1.93 -6.33 -21.07
N PRO A 75 2.94 -6.63 -20.24
CA PRO A 75 4.27 -6.07 -20.43
C PRO A 75 4.83 -6.53 -21.79
N ASP A 76 5.46 -5.59 -22.49
CA ASP A 76 6.11 -5.86 -23.77
C ASP A 76 7.11 -7.05 -23.64
N PRO A 77 7.05 -8.04 -24.55
CA PRO A 77 7.85 -9.26 -24.42
C PRO A 77 9.35 -9.00 -24.54
N ASP A 78 9.78 -8.02 -25.35
CA ASP A 78 11.20 -7.66 -25.49
C ASP A 78 11.74 -7.00 -24.22
N THR A 79 10.92 -6.16 -23.59
CA THR A 79 11.21 -5.55 -22.29
C THR A 79 11.31 -6.62 -21.20
N THR A 80 10.37 -7.56 -21.19
CA THR A 80 10.35 -8.69 -20.25
C THR A 80 11.60 -9.56 -20.42
N ALA A 81 11.95 -9.94 -21.65
CA ALA A 81 13.15 -10.72 -21.95
C ALA A 81 14.43 -9.99 -21.54
N THR A 82 14.48 -8.66 -21.72
CA THR A 82 15.62 -7.84 -21.29
C THR A 82 15.78 -7.85 -19.77
N LEU A 83 14.69 -7.70 -19.03
CA LEU A 83 14.69 -7.75 -17.56
C LEU A 83 15.06 -9.14 -17.04
N LEU A 84 14.47 -10.20 -17.59
CA LEU A 84 14.79 -11.59 -17.21
C LEU A 84 16.27 -11.89 -17.42
N ARG A 85 16.83 -11.53 -18.59
CA ARG A 85 18.27 -11.67 -18.85
C ARG A 85 19.13 -10.86 -17.88
N HIS A 86 18.72 -9.64 -17.54
CA HIS A 86 19.46 -8.80 -16.60
C HIS A 86 19.49 -9.40 -15.18
N LEU A 87 18.39 -10.03 -14.77
CA LEU A 87 18.26 -10.71 -13.49
C LEU A 87 18.88 -12.11 -13.47
N GLY A 88 19.38 -12.61 -14.61
CA GLY A 88 19.90 -13.97 -14.75
C GLY A 88 18.83 -15.06 -14.69
N LEU A 89 17.58 -14.70 -15.01
CA LEU A 89 16.43 -15.60 -15.04
C LEU A 89 16.14 -16.01 -16.48
N GLU A 90 15.87 -17.29 -16.69
CA GLU A 90 15.48 -17.84 -18.00
C GLU A 90 13.98 -17.69 -18.25
N SER A 91 13.18 -17.64 -17.17
CA SER A 91 11.73 -17.43 -17.19
C SER A 91 11.26 -16.80 -15.89
N TRP A 92 10.04 -16.26 -15.89
CA TRP A 92 9.38 -15.80 -14.67
C TRP A 92 9.10 -17.02 -13.77
N PRO A 93 9.42 -16.97 -12.46
CA PRO A 93 9.07 -18.04 -11.55
C PRO A 93 7.55 -18.09 -11.37
N GLU A 94 6.95 -19.25 -11.64
CA GLU A 94 5.55 -19.49 -11.33
C GLU A 94 5.35 -19.38 -9.80
N PRO A 95 4.28 -18.74 -9.31
CA PRO A 95 4.00 -18.70 -7.88
C PRO A 95 3.78 -20.12 -7.35
N PRO A 96 4.22 -20.42 -6.11
CA PRO A 96 3.96 -21.73 -5.49
C PRO A 96 2.46 -21.95 -5.28
N GLU A 97 1.99 -23.18 -5.56
CA GLU A 97 0.61 -23.65 -5.31
C GLU A 97 0.24 -23.72 -3.82
#